data_AF-A0A913XJL7-F1
#
_entry.id   AF-A0A913XJL7-F1
#
_cell.length_a   1.000
_cell.length_b   1.000
_cell.length_c   1.000
_cell.angle_alpha   90.00
_cell.angle_beta   90.00
_cell.angle_gamma   90.00
#
_symmetry.space_group_name_H-M   'P 1'
#
loop_
_entity.id
_entity.type
_entity.pdbx_description
1 polymer ?
#
loop_
_entity_poly.entity_id
_entity_poly.type
_entity_poly.pdbx_seq_one_letter_code
_entity_poly.pdbx_strand_id
1 'polypeptide(L)'
;MIQSKEREEQSMLDCKKKSTVSPTAEIFKSAYVDGIGWASQLMSGGIWVQYSDGSQLIINASDAVKYTDCNGLVTQYEYSDSLIPQNVKLKFSHFPRIIESLAKAARTKT
;
A
#
# COMPACT_ATOMS: atom_id res chain seq x y z
N MET A 1 -8.06 44.06 11.22
CA MET A 1 -7.56 44.02 9.83
C MET A 1 -6.05 43.99 9.88
N ILE A 2 -5.41 43.31 8.92
CA ILE A 2 -3.96 42.99 8.82
C ILE A 2 -3.66 41.62 9.47
N GLN A 3 -3.95 40.53 8.75
CA GLN A 3 -3.11 39.83 7.75
C GLN A 3 -2.43 38.62 8.42
N SER A 4 -2.95 37.39 8.40
CA SER A 4 -3.29 36.52 7.24
C SER A 4 -2.11 36.06 6.39
N LYS A 5 -0.85 36.20 6.85
CA LYS A 5 0.33 35.88 6.01
C LYS A 5 1.34 34.92 6.63
N GLU A 6 0.86 33.90 7.34
CA GLU A 6 1.70 32.81 7.85
C GLU A 6 1.07 31.42 7.61
N ARG A 7 0.21 31.30 6.58
CA ARG A 7 -0.55 30.07 6.29
C ARG A 7 -0.07 29.29 5.06
N GLU A 8 1.08 29.61 4.47
CA GLU A 8 1.55 28.95 3.22
C GLU A 8 2.91 28.24 3.30
N GLU A 9 3.72 28.43 4.33
CA GLU A 9 5.06 27.82 4.45
C GLU A 9 5.09 26.56 5.33
N GLN A 10 4.02 25.77 5.33
CA GLN A 10 3.98 24.48 6.03
C GLN A 10 3.42 23.33 5.19
N SER A 11 3.50 23.45 3.86
CA SER A 11 3.02 22.43 2.90
C SER A 11 4.11 21.53 2.33
N MET A 12 5.38 21.70 2.72
CA MET A 12 6.48 20.90 2.18
C MET A 12 7.45 20.55 3.31
N LEU A 13 7.20 19.46 4.04
CA LEU A 13 8.27 18.66 4.71
C LEU A 13 7.76 17.43 5.46
N ASP A 14 6.45 17.16 5.50
CA ASP A 14 5.91 16.07 6.32
C ASP A 14 5.29 14.91 5.51
N CYS A 15 5.76 14.69 4.28
CA CYS A 15 5.53 13.43 3.55
C CYS A 15 6.39 12.26 4.10
N LYS A 16 7.05 12.43 5.25
CA LYS A 16 7.77 11.35 5.96
C LYS A 16 6.88 10.65 7.00
N LYS A 17 5.56 10.67 6.85
CA LYS A 17 4.66 9.91 7.73
C LYS A 17 4.53 8.47 7.21
N LYS A 18 5.49 7.68 7.70
CA LYS A 18 5.41 6.24 8.02
C LYS A 18 4.46 5.45 7.12
N SER A 19 5.03 4.76 6.14
CA SER A 19 4.40 3.57 5.54
C SER A 19 3.99 2.65 6.68
N THR A 20 2.69 2.63 7.01
CA THR A 20 2.13 1.85 8.12
C THR A 20 1.98 0.40 7.70
N VAL A 21 3.12 -0.25 7.47
CA VAL A 21 3.25 -1.66 7.81
C VAL A 21 3.33 -1.69 9.34
N SER A 22 2.46 -2.47 10.00
CA SER A 22 2.59 -2.69 11.45
C SER A 22 4.05 -3.06 11.75
N PRO A 23 4.69 -2.52 12.81
CA PRO A 23 6.08 -2.84 13.15
C PRO A 23 6.36 -4.33 13.39
N THR A 24 5.34 -5.18 13.32
CA THR A 24 5.37 -6.64 13.43
C THR A 24 5.18 -7.42 12.13
N ALA A 25 4.89 -6.78 10.98
CA ALA A 25 4.67 -7.52 9.75
C ALA A 25 6.01 -7.84 9.06
N GLU A 26 6.52 -9.05 9.32
CA GLU A 26 7.76 -9.54 8.73
C GLU A 26 7.59 -9.81 7.23
N ILE A 27 8.53 -9.30 6.43
CA ILE A 27 8.57 -9.49 4.98
C ILE A 27 9.26 -10.83 4.66
N PHE A 28 8.59 -11.69 3.90
CA PHE A 28 9.14 -12.95 3.42
C PHE A 28 9.97 -12.78 2.13
N LYS A 29 9.42 -12.04 1.17
CA LYS A 29 10.11 -11.68 -0.09
C LYS A 29 9.48 -10.45 -0.73
N SER A 30 10.26 -9.77 -1.55
CA SER A 30 9.82 -8.58 -2.28
C SER A 30 10.21 -8.65 -3.76
N ALA A 31 9.40 -8.03 -4.60
CA ALA A 31 9.62 -7.90 -6.03
C ALA A 31 9.23 -6.49 -6.48
N TYR A 32 10.02 -5.92 -7.39
CA TYR A 32 9.58 -4.75 -8.14
C TYR A 32 8.73 -5.22 -9.33
N VAL A 33 7.56 -4.62 -9.48
CA VAL A 33 6.63 -4.90 -10.56
C VAL A 33 6.48 -3.66 -11.43
N ASP A 34 6.93 -3.77 -12.67
CA ASP A 34 6.94 -2.66 -13.63
C ASP A 34 5.53 -2.08 -13.85
N GLY A 35 5.44 -0.74 -13.84
CA GLY A 35 4.19 0.01 -13.93
C GLY A 35 3.29 -0.04 -12.69
N ILE A 36 3.68 -0.76 -11.63
CA ILE A 36 2.88 -0.92 -10.40
C ILE A 36 3.63 -0.35 -9.20
N GLY A 37 4.84 -0.85 -8.91
CA GLY A 37 5.61 -0.49 -7.72
C GLY A 37 6.21 -1.71 -7.01
N TRP A 38 6.39 -1.60 -5.71
CA TRP A 38 6.96 -2.67 -4.88
C TRP A 38 5.86 -3.56 -4.32
N ALA A 39 6.01 -4.87 -4.49
CA ALA A 39 5.18 -5.86 -3.84
C ALA A 39 6.01 -6.68 -2.86
N SER A 40 5.45 -6.97 -1.69
CA SER A 40 6.08 -7.74 -0.63
C SER A 40 5.09 -8.79 -0.14
N GLN A 41 5.51 -10.05 -0.18
CA GLN A 41 4.80 -11.11 0.54
C GLN A 41 5.22 -11.06 2.00
N LEU A 42 4.24 -11.09 2.89
CA LEU A 42 4.43 -11.13 4.34
C LEU A 42 4.60 -12.59 4.79
N MET A 43 5.28 -12.80 5.92
CA MET A 43 5.43 -14.12 6.55
C MET A 43 4.08 -14.77 6.90
N SER A 44 3.05 -13.95 7.16
CA SER A 44 1.68 -14.39 7.38
C SER A 44 0.99 -14.96 6.13
N GLY A 45 1.62 -14.87 4.96
CA GLY A 45 1.02 -15.18 3.67
C GLY A 45 0.26 -14.01 3.02
N GLY A 46 0.10 -12.89 3.74
CA GLY A 46 -0.48 -11.67 3.19
C GLY A 46 0.41 -11.03 2.12
N ILE A 47 -0.17 -10.12 1.34
CA ILE A 47 0.52 -9.33 0.31
C ILE A 47 0.37 -7.86 0.65
N TRP A 48 1.49 -7.15 0.68
CA TRP A 48 1.55 -5.70 0.76
C TRP A 48 2.11 -5.14 -0.54
N VAL A 49 1.46 -4.10 -1.07
CA VAL A 49 1.86 -3.42 -2.30
C VAL A 49 2.00 -1.94 -2.00
N GLN A 50 3.14 -1.37 -2.34
CA GLN A 50 3.38 0.07 -2.40
C GLN A 50 3.41 0.51 -3.85
N TYR A 51 2.38 1.24 -4.26
CA TYR A 51 2.23 1.72 -5.62
C TYR A 51 3.13 2.94 -5.89
N SER A 52 3.47 3.15 -7.16
CA SER A 52 4.26 4.29 -7.61
C SER A 52 3.61 5.65 -7.33
N ASP A 53 2.29 5.70 -7.21
CA ASP A 53 1.52 6.90 -6.83
C ASP A 53 1.56 7.20 -5.31
N GLY A 54 2.29 6.39 -4.52
CA GLY A 54 2.40 6.52 -3.08
C GLY A 54 1.29 5.82 -2.28
N SER A 55 0.24 5.34 -2.94
CA SER A 55 -0.81 4.54 -2.29
C SER A 55 -0.30 3.16 -1.89
N GLN A 56 -0.94 2.56 -0.88
CA GLN A 56 -0.59 1.25 -0.37
C GLN A 56 -1.82 0.35 -0.29
N LEU A 57 -1.62 -0.95 -0.50
CA LEU A 57 -2.67 -1.95 -0.37
C LEU A 57 -2.12 -3.16 0.38
N ILE A 58 -2.83 -3.59 1.42
CA ILE A 58 -2.52 -4.78 2.20
C ILE A 58 -3.71 -5.72 2.11
N ILE A 59 -3.43 -6.98 1.76
CA ILE A 59 -4.41 -8.06 1.69
C ILE A 59 -3.90 -9.22 2.52
N ASN A 60 -4.70 -9.66 3.48
CA ASN A 60 -4.47 -10.92 4.18
C ASN A 60 -5.60 -11.88 3.80
N ALA A 61 -5.26 -13.16 3.58
CA ALA A 61 -6.24 -14.16 3.11
C ALA A 61 -7.42 -14.38 4.07
N SER A 62 -7.26 -14.03 5.35
CA SER A 62 -8.27 -14.19 6.40
C SER A 62 -8.87 -12.86 6.86
N ASP A 63 -8.47 -11.73 6.28
CA ASP A 63 -8.78 -10.41 6.82
C ASP A 63 -9.30 -9.46 5.74
N ALA A 64 -9.83 -8.32 6.18
CA ALA A 64 -10.28 -7.27 5.28
C ALA A 64 -9.11 -6.57 4.54
N VAL A 65 -9.44 -5.99 3.39
CA VAL A 65 -8.52 -5.28 2.51
C VAL A 65 -8.22 -3.92 3.12
N LYS A 66 -6.95 -3.61 3.36
CA LYS A 66 -6.56 -2.30 3.89
C LYS A 66 -5.90 -1.48 2.80
N TYR A 67 -6.51 -0.36 2.46
CA TYR A 67 -5.99 0.60 1.51
C TYR A 67 -5.51 1.85 2.25
N THR A 68 -4.40 2.41 1.80
CA THR A 68 -3.92 3.72 2.23
C THR A 68 -3.75 4.57 0.99
N ASP A 69 -4.44 5.70 0.91
CA ASP A 69 -4.29 6.60 -0.23
C ASP A 69 -2.93 7.34 -0.20
N CYS A 70 -2.64 8.11 -1.24
CA CYS A 70 -1.41 8.90 -1.33
C CYS A 70 -1.32 10.04 -0.30
N ASN A 71 -2.44 10.40 0.35
CA ASN A 71 -2.49 11.38 1.44
C ASN A 71 -2.32 10.73 2.82
N GLY A 72 -2.24 9.39 2.88
CA GLY A 72 -2.12 8.63 4.12
C GLY A 72 -3.46 8.26 4.78
N LEU A 73 -4.60 8.52 4.14
CA LEU A 73 -5.90 8.10 4.65
C LEU A 73 -6.04 6.58 4.52
N VAL A 74 -6.27 5.91 5.65
CA VAL A 74 -6.44 4.46 5.72
C VAL A 74 -7.93 4.10 5.67
N THR A 75 -8.30 3.16 4.80
CA THR A 75 -9.65 2.60 4.71
C THR A 75 -9.57 1.09 4.66
N GLN A 76 -10.42 0.42 5.43
CA GLN A 76 -10.53 -1.03 5.46
C GLN A 76 -11.84 -1.45 4.81
N TYR A 77 -11.76 -2.36 3.84
CA TYR A 77 -12.90 -2.88 3.10
C TYR A 77 -13.04 -4.38 3.34
N GLU A 78 -14.26 -4.83 3.61
CA GLU A 78 -14.54 -6.26 3.64
C GLU A 78 -14.59 -6.83 2.22
N TYR A 79 -14.13 -8.07 2.05
CA TYR A 79 -14.02 -8.70 0.73
C TYR A 79 -15.36 -8.83 -0.01
N SER A 80 -16.45 -8.94 0.75
CA SER A 80 -17.83 -9.07 0.27
C SER A 80 -18.53 -7.74 0.01
N ASP A 81 -17.90 -6.60 0.32
CA ASP A 81 -18.60 -5.32 0.23
C ASP A 81 -18.65 -4.82 -1.22
N SER A 82 -19.87 -4.57 -1.71
CA SER A 82 -20.10 -3.98 -3.04
C SER A 82 -19.56 -2.55 -3.13
N LEU A 83 -19.28 -1.93 -1.98
CA LEU A 83 -18.82 -0.55 -1.82
C LEU A 83 -17.32 -0.34 -2.02
N ILE A 84 -16.53 -1.36 -2.42
CA ILE A 84 -15.12 -1.13 -2.76
C ILE A 84 -15.04 -0.14 -3.95
N PRO A 85 -14.36 1.02 -3.77
CA PRO A 85 -14.22 2.02 -4.82
C PRO A 85 -13.51 1.49 -6.07
N GLN A 86 -13.80 2.07 -7.22
CA GLN A 86 -13.24 1.61 -8.50
C GLN A 86 -11.71 1.70 -8.55
N ASN A 87 -11.11 2.74 -7.94
CA ASN A 87 -9.66 2.86 -7.89
C ASN A 87 -9.01 1.68 -7.14
N VAL A 88 -9.65 1.18 -6.08
CA VAL A 88 -9.15 0.02 -5.34
C VAL A 88 -9.41 -1.26 -6.15
N LYS A 89 -10.57 -1.42 -6.79
CA LYS A 89 -10.87 -2.53 -7.70
C LYS A 89 -9.86 -2.65 -8.85
N LEU A 90 -9.41 -1.53 -9.44
CA LEU A 90 -8.37 -1.53 -10.46
C LEU A 90 -7.05 -2.08 -9.92
N LYS A 91 -6.70 -1.76 -8.67
CA LYS A 91 -5.48 -2.26 -8.03
C LYS A 91 -5.53 -3.79 -7.83
N PHE A 92 -6.72 -4.38 -7.69
CA PHE A 92 -6.90 -5.85 -7.70
C PHE A 92 -6.55 -6.50 -9.04
N SER A 93 -6.81 -5.81 -10.15
CA SER A 93 -6.52 -6.36 -11.49
C SER A 93 -5.02 -6.61 -11.72
N HIS A 94 -4.16 -5.96 -10.93
CA HIS A 94 -2.71 -6.15 -10.97
C HIS A 94 -2.23 -7.43 -10.26
N PHE A 95 -3.07 -8.06 -9.42
CA PHE A 95 -2.65 -9.18 -8.56
C PHE A 95 -2.07 -10.37 -9.30
N PRO A 96 -2.63 -10.83 -10.44
CA PRO A 96 -2.04 -11.93 -11.19
C PRO A 96 -0.56 -11.68 -11.54
N ARG A 97 -0.24 -10.46 -12.01
CA ARG A 97 1.13 -10.05 -12.37
C ARG A 97 2.03 -9.88 -11.14
N ILE A 98 1.47 -9.39 -10.04
CA ILE A 98 2.17 -9.25 -8.75
C ILE A 98 2.55 -10.63 -8.20
N ILE A 99 1.60 -11.57 -8.17
CA ILE A 99 1.81 -12.94 -7.68
C ILE A 99 2.86 -13.64 -8.53
N GLU A 100 2.80 -13.51 -9.86
CA GLU A 100 3.82 -14.07 -10.75
C GLU A 100 5.22 -13.50 -10.47
N SER A 101 5.32 -12.19 -10.28
CA SER A 101 6.60 -11.52 -9.97
C SER A 101 7.16 -11.96 -8.62
N LEU A 102 6.30 -12.05 -7.60
CA LEU A 102 6.67 -12.57 -6.29
C LEU A 102 7.07 -14.05 -6.36
N ALA A 103 6.40 -14.88 -7.17
CA ALA A 103 6.76 -16.28 -7.36
C ALA A 103 8.18 -16.45 -7.92
N LYS A 104 8.61 -15.55 -8.81
CA LYS A 104 9.96 -15.51 -9.39
C LYS A 104 11.01 -14.89 -8.45
N ALA A 105 10.60 -14.09 -7.48
CA ALA A 105 11.51 -13.40 -6.58
C ALA A 105 12.15 -14.34 -5.55
N ALA A 106 13.43 -14.09 -5.26
CA ALA A 106 14.16 -14.79 -4.21
C ALA A 106 13.65 -14.38 -2.82
N ARG A 107 13.78 -15.29 -1.85
CA ARG A 107 13.54 -14.96 -0.44
C ARG A 107 14.56 -13.92 0.02
N THR A 108 14.09 -12.90 0.73
CA THR A 108 14.95 -12.04 1.53
C THR A 108 15.50 -12.88 2.68
N LYS A 109 16.83 -13.03 2.74
CA LYS A 109 17.49 -13.62 3.92
C LYS A 109 17.49 -12.56 5.02
N THR A 110 16.65 -12.77 6.03
CA THR A 110 16.69 -12.01 7.29
C THR A 110 17.84 -12.52 8.17
#